data_AF-A0A5B1AZL9-F1
#
_entry.id   AF-A0A5B1AZL9-F1
#
_cell.length_a   1.000
_cell.length_b   1.000
_cell.length_c   1.000
_cell.angle_alpha   90.00
_cell.angle_beta   90.00
_cell.angle_gamma   90.00
#
_symmetry.space_group_name_H-M   'P 1'
#
loop_
_entity.id
_entity.type
_entity.pdbx_description
1 polymer ?
#
loop_
_entity_poly.entity_id
_entity_poly.type
_entity_poly.pdbx_seq_one_letter_code
_entity_poly.pdbx_strand_id
1 'polypeptide(L)'
;MRINKVIGILFIIIFWNSKICAQEKPIAAYQDTSLDTVLNSLEDIYKVKFSFNTKIIKGKSIKIAGALALQEILQKIQAQTTLFFEKINNRYYIIRENTENATHICGQLINSETGEPLKGASIKKRSNGSITVSDDQGYFYLPLKNKEEDSITISFLGYYTIEQSISELSAEQCKKMYLNQQNQELEEVVIQEYITKGFSKERSSGAVLFNPSKLSLLPRLIEPDILKSVQFLPGIESTTEKASELFIRGSNSDQNLVLWDGIKVYNSGHFFDLLSVFNPYVTESVKVSRSFAA
;
A
#
# COMPACT_ATOMS: atom_id res chain seq x y z
N MET A 1 75.12 70.19 -14.14
CA MET A 1 73.73 70.68 -14.31
C MET A 1 72.84 69.45 -14.47
N ARG A 2 72.41 68.85 -13.34
CA ARG A 2 71.02 68.83 -12.84
C ARG A 2 70.01 68.31 -13.87
N ILE A 3 69.56 67.06 -13.71
CA ILE A 3 68.16 66.65 -13.47
C ILE A 3 68.20 65.16 -13.05
N ASN A 4 68.42 64.99 -11.76
CA ASN A 4 68.09 63.80 -10.99
C ASN A 4 66.83 64.21 -10.18
N LYS A 5 65.95 63.25 -9.86
CA LYS A 5 64.97 63.26 -8.73
C LYS A 5 63.44 63.32 -9.00
N VAL A 6 62.90 63.43 -10.21
CA VAL A 6 61.43 63.65 -10.32
C VAL A 6 60.59 62.36 -10.48
N ILE A 7 61.16 61.25 -10.95
CA ILE A 7 60.36 60.05 -11.29
C ILE A 7 60.12 59.10 -10.10
N GLY A 8 60.93 59.20 -9.02
CA GLY A 8 60.76 58.38 -7.82
C GLY A 8 59.73 58.89 -6.80
N ILE A 9 59.22 60.12 -6.95
CA ILE A 9 58.32 60.74 -5.97
C ILE A 9 56.84 60.58 -6.37
N LEU A 10 56.54 60.28 -7.65
CA LEU A 10 55.15 60.14 -8.10
C LEU A 10 54.52 58.77 -7.75
N PHE A 11 55.32 57.74 -7.45
CA PHE A 11 54.80 56.41 -7.05
C PHE A 11 54.56 56.25 -5.55
N ILE A 12 55.00 57.21 -4.72
CA ILE A 12 54.82 57.18 -3.26
C ILE A 12 53.53 57.90 -2.81
N ILE A 13 52.94 58.75 -3.67
CA ILE A 13 51.75 59.54 -3.30
C ILE A 13 50.42 58.79 -3.58
N ILE A 14 50.44 57.73 -4.39
CA ILE A 14 49.22 56.94 -4.67
C ILE A 14 48.88 55.94 -3.54
N PHE A 15 49.82 55.68 -2.61
CA PHE A 15 49.59 54.77 -1.48
C PHE A 15 49.01 55.43 -0.22
N TRP A 16 48.75 56.75 -0.23
CA TRP A 16 48.33 57.44 1.01
C TRP A 16 46.81 57.59 1.22
N ASN A 17 45.97 57.08 0.33
CA ASN A 17 44.51 57.19 0.46
C ASN A 17 43.75 55.86 0.38
N SER A 18 44.40 54.73 0.65
CA SER A 18 43.65 53.54 1.07
C SER A 18 43.27 53.72 2.53
N LYS A 19 42.08 54.25 2.79
CA LYS A 19 41.45 54.10 4.09
C LYS A 19 41.34 52.60 4.38
N ILE A 20 42.21 52.12 5.26
CA ILE A 20 42.09 50.80 5.86
C ILE A 20 40.81 50.87 6.71
N CYS A 21 39.70 50.48 6.12
CA CYS A 21 38.48 50.23 6.86
C CYS A 21 38.69 48.89 7.57
N ALA A 22 39.34 48.91 8.73
CA ALA A 22 39.22 47.82 9.67
C ALA A 22 37.74 47.75 10.06
N GLN A 23 37.01 46.74 9.56
CA GLN A 23 35.65 46.49 10.01
C GLN A 23 35.73 46.15 11.50
N GLU A 24 35.21 47.03 12.36
CA GLU A 24 35.01 46.72 13.78
C GLU A 24 34.08 45.51 13.86
N LYS A 25 34.63 44.34 14.17
CA LYS A 25 33.84 43.13 14.39
C LYS A 25 33.02 43.35 15.67
N PRO A 26 31.69 43.27 15.62
CA PRO A 26 30.86 43.44 16.80
C PRO A 26 31.20 42.35 17.84
N ILE A 27 31.40 42.76 19.08
CA ILE A 27 31.73 41.84 20.18
C ILE A 27 30.46 41.06 20.54
N ALA A 28 30.46 39.78 20.22
CA ALA A 28 29.39 38.85 20.59
C ALA A 28 29.87 37.97 21.75
N ALA A 29 29.28 38.16 22.94
CA ALA A 29 29.54 37.35 24.11
C ALA A 29 28.22 36.74 24.61
N TYR A 30 27.92 35.52 24.14
CA TYR A 30 26.76 34.73 24.55
C TYR A 30 27.22 33.64 25.53
N GLN A 31 26.70 33.71 26.76
CA GLN A 31 26.93 32.72 27.81
C GLN A 31 25.59 32.07 28.13
N ASP A 32 25.45 30.79 27.75
CA ASP A 32 24.24 29.98 28.00
C ASP A 32 22.93 30.62 27.51
N THR A 33 23.01 31.37 26.41
CA THR A 33 21.86 32.10 25.87
C THR A 33 21.07 31.20 24.92
N SER A 34 19.74 31.30 24.97
CA SER A 34 18.85 30.57 24.07
C SER A 34 19.15 30.90 22.61
N LEU A 35 19.23 29.88 21.75
CA LEU A 35 19.59 30.04 20.35
C LEU A 35 18.63 30.97 19.60
N ASP A 36 17.34 31.00 19.94
CA ASP A 36 16.37 31.94 19.37
C ASP A 36 16.79 33.41 19.58
N THR A 37 17.24 33.75 20.80
CA THR A 37 17.68 35.11 21.13
C THR A 37 19.00 35.47 20.44
N VAL A 38 19.90 34.50 20.30
CA VAL A 38 21.16 34.68 19.57
C VAL A 38 20.86 34.95 18.10
N LEU A 39 20.04 34.12 17.44
CA LEU A 39 19.70 34.30 16.03
C LEU A 39 19.08 35.68 15.78
N ASN A 40 18.12 36.11 16.61
CA ASN A 40 17.52 37.45 16.51
C ASN A 40 18.57 38.57 16.62
N SER A 41 19.49 38.46 17.60
CA SER A 41 20.55 39.46 17.74
C SER A 41 21.51 39.48 16.54
N LEU A 42 21.79 38.32 15.92
CA LEU A 42 22.61 38.24 14.72
C LEU A 42 21.90 38.85 13.50
N GLU A 43 20.58 38.72 13.39
CA GLU A 43 19.80 39.41 12.35
C GLU A 43 19.97 40.94 12.46
N ASP A 44 19.93 41.48 13.67
CA ASP A 44 20.03 42.92 13.91
C ASP A 44 21.43 43.46 13.68
N ILE A 45 22.46 42.74 14.16
CA ILE A 45 23.88 43.12 14.06
C ILE A 45 24.37 43.02 12.62
N TYR A 46 24.10 41.90 11.94
CA TYR A 46 24.63 41.63 10.59
C TYR A 46 23.66 41.96 9.47
N LYS A 47 22.46 42.46 9.78
CA LYS A 47 21.40 42.79 8.81
C LYS A 47 21.03 41.61 7.90
N VAL A 48 20.97 40.42 8.49
CA VAL A 48 20.57 39.16 7.85
C VAL A 48 19.21 38.67 8.37
N LYS A 49 18.65 37.63 7.75
CA LYS A 49 17.42 36.95 8.13
C LYS A 49 17.61 35.44 8.10
N PHE A 50 17.15 34.75 9.14
CA PHE A 50 17.18 33.30 9.26
C PHE A 50 15.78 32.72 9.06
N SER A 51 15.67 31.71 8.19
CA SER A 51 14.44 30.93 7.99
C SER A 51 14.65 29.52 8.50
N PHE A 52 13.78 29.08 9.42
CA PHE A 52 13.93 27.78 10.08
C PHE A 52 12.61 27.26 10.63
N ASN A 53 12.57 25.96 10.92
CA ASN A 53 11.48 25.35 11.66
C ASN A 53 11.67 25.62 13.16
N THR A 54 10.69 26.19 13.85
CA THR A 54 10.85 26.53 15.28
C THR A 54 11.15 25.32 16.18
N LYS A 55 10.74 24.11 15.77
CA LYS A 55 10.98 22.86 16.51
C LYS A 55 12.47 22.49 16.62
N ILE A 56 13.30 22.86 15.65
CA ILE A 56 14.73 22.47 15.62
C ILE A 56 15.63 23.39 16.47
N ILE A 57 15.11 24.56 16.87
CA ILE A 57 15.83 25.58 17.66
C ILE A 57 15.42 25.56 19.14
N LYS A 58 14.14 25.28 19.42
CA LYS A 58 13.56 25.36 20.76
C LYS A 58 14.34 24.52 21.79
N GLY A 59 14.78 25.17 22.87
CA GLY A 59 15.49 24.52 23.98
C GLY A 59 16.99 24.32 23.78
N LYS A 60 17.58 24.80 22.68
CA LYS A 60 19.04 24.80 22.47
C LYS A 60 19.65 26.09 23.04
N SER A 61 20.73 25.96 23.80
CA SER A 61 21.53 27.08 24.30
C SER A 61 22.95 26.99 23.76
N ILE A 62 23.59 28.13 23.52
CA ILE A 62 24.94 28.16 22.95
C ILE A 62 25.90 29.02 23.77
N LYS A 63 27.19 28.73 23.63
CA LYS A 63 28.28 29.49 24.25
C LYS A 63 29.23 29.98 23.17
N ILE A 64 29.29 31.29 22.97
CA ILE A 64 30.16 31.94 21.99
C ILE A 64 30.77 33.17 22.61
N ALA A 65 32.10 33.28 22.57
CA ALA A 65 32.83 34.46 23.00
C ALA A 65 33.74 34.94 21.86
N GLY A 66 33.79 36.27 21.68
CA GLY A 66 34.77 36.97 20.86
C GLY A 66 34.16 37.92 19.83
N ALA A 67 35.01 38.80 19.27
CA ALA A 67 34.68 39.61 18.10
C ALA A 67 34.89 38.76 16.83
N LEU A 68 33.83 38.08 16.41
CA LEU A 68 33.87 37.09 15.33
C LEU A 68 33.08 37.57 14.12
N ALA A 69 33.44 37.14 12.92
CA ALA A 69 32.61 37.35 11.74
C ALA A 69 31.38 36.44 11.78
N LEU A 70 30.28 36.82 11.11
CA LEU A 70 29.06 36.01 11.06
C LEU A 70 29.35 34.54 10.69
N GLN A 71 30.19 34.30 9.67
CA GLN A 71 30.54 32.94 9.25
C GLN A 71 31.22 32.12 10.36
N GLU A 72 32.08 32.74 11.15
CA GLU A 72 32.77 32.10 12.28
C GLU A 72 31.78 31.78 13.41
N ILE A 73 30.81 32.66 13.65
CA ILE A 73 29.72 32.44 14.61
C ILE A 73 28.85 31.26 14.16
N LEU A 74 28.41 31.25 12.90
CA LEU A 74 27.61 30.17 12.35
C LEU A 74 28.35 28.83 12.44
N GLN A 75 29.63 28.79 12.08
CA GLN A 75 30.47 27.59 12.24
C GLN A 75 30.55 27.11 13.70
N LYS A 76 30.69 28.01 14.67
CA LYS A 76 30.67 27.65 16.09
C LYS A 76 29.31 27.11 16.54
N ILE A 77 28.20 27.64 16.01
CA ILE A 77 26.86 27.09 16.26
C ILE A 77 26.75 25.69 15.65
N GLN A 78 27.22 25.49 14.40
CA GLN A 78 27.23 24.19 13.74
C GLN A 78 28.13 23.17 14.46
N ALA A 79 29.19 23.61 15.13
CA ALA A 79 30.05 22.72 15.92
C ALA A 79 29.41 22.28 17.25
N GLN A 80 28.51 23.10 17.81
CA GLN A 80 27.83 22.83 19.08
C GLN A 80 26.43 22.20 18.90
N THR A 81 25.91 22.17 17.66
CA THR A 81 24.54 21.74 17.39
C THR A 81 24.47 20.87 16.14
N THR A 82 23.40 20.12 15.99
CA THR A 82 23.07 19.37 14.76
C THR A 82 22.60 20.27 13.61
N LEU A 83 22.75 21.59 13.69
CA LEU A 83 22.18 22.52 12.72
C LEU A 83 23.14 22.78 11.57
N PHE A 84 22.58 23.03 10.40
CA PHE A 84 23.30 23.43 9.21
C PHE A 84 22.73 24.76 8.69
N PHE A 85 23.64 25.70 8.38
CA PHE A 85 23.28 27.00 7.85
C PHE A 85 23.63 27.07 6.36
N GLU A 86 22.63 27.34 5.54
CA GLU A 86 22.78 27.50 4.10
C GLU A 86 22.55 28.96 3.71
N LYS A 87 23.55 29.58 3.07
CA LYS A 87 23.44 30.96 2.59
C LYS A 87 22.73 30.97 1.24
N ILE A 88 21.55 31.57 1.19
CA ILE A 88 20.80 31.74 -0.07
C ILE A 88 21.29 32.98 -0.83
N ASN A 89 21.51 34.07 -0.10
CA ASN A 89 22.11 35.30 -0.63
C ASN A 89 22.69 36.13 0.53
N ASN A 90 23.08 37.39 0.28
CA ASN A 90 23.69 38.24 1.31
C ASN A 90 22.77 38.58 2.49
N ARG A 91 21.45 38.45 2.33
CA ARG A 91 20.46 38.79 3.36
C ARG A 91 19.82 37.56 4.00
N TYR A 92 19.67 36.45 3.29
CA TYR A 92 18.87 35.30 3.75
C TYR A 92 19.70 34.04 3.96
N TYR A 93 19.48 33.39 5.10
CA TYR A 93 20.04 32.11 5.50
C TYR A 93 18.92 31.13 5.86
N ILE A 94 19.06 29.88 5.46
CA ILE A 94 18.17 28.79 5.87
C ILE A 94 18.90 27.95 6.93
N ILE A 95 18.20 27.64 8.02
CA ILE A 95 18.67 26.70 9.03
C ILE A 95 17.89 25.41 8.90
N ARG A 96 18.62 24.32 8.68
CA ARG A 96 18.08 22.96 8.63
C ARG A 96 18.79 22.11 9.68
N GLU A 97 18.14 21.08 10.14
CA GLU A 97 18.83 20.06 10.93
C GLU A 97 19.63 19.18 9.97
N ASN A 98 20.91 18.99 10.28
CA ASN A 98 21.77 18.09 9.55
C ASN A 98 21.31 16.66 9.84
N THR A 99 20.54 16.09 8.92
CA THR A 99 20.15 14.68 8.93
C THR A 99 21.13 13.80 8.18
N GLU A 100 22.31 14.28 7.79
CA GLU A 100 23.33 13.45 7.11
C GLU A 100 23.93 12.36 8.01
N ASN A 101 23.60 12.36 9.31
CA ASN A 101 23.82 11.22 10.20
C ASN A 101 22.61 10.25 10.25
N ALA A 102 21.72 10.29 9.26
CA ALA A 102 20.70 9.25 9.09
C ALA A 102 21.39 7.95 8.70
N THR A 103 21.82 7.18 9.71
CA THR A 103 22.34 5.84 9.49
C THR A 103 21.21 5.01 8.91
N HIS A 104 21.34 4.49 7.69
CA HIS A 104 20.37 3.55 7.16
C HIS A 104 20.78 2.12 7.55
N ILE A 105 19.82 1.23 7.66
CA ILE A 105 20.10 -0.22 7.61
C ILE A 105 19.61 -0.77 6.29
N CYS A 106 20.26 -1.83 5.83
CA CYS A 106 19.82 -2.54 4.65
C CYS A 106 19.79 -4.06 4.86
N GLY A 107 19.01 -4.71 4.02
CA GLY A 107 18.91 -6.17 3.96
C GLY A 107 18.42 -6.60 2.59
N GLN A 108 18.62 -7.88 2.28
CA GLN A 108 18.12 -8.52 1.06
C GLN A 108 17.19 -9.67 1.43
N LEU A 109 15.99 -9.67 0.86
CA LEU A 109 14.95 -10.66 1.12
C LEU A 109 14.91 -11.68 -0.01
N ILE A 110 15.00 -12.95 0.34
CA ILE A 110 15.13 -14.05 -0.60
C ILE A 110 14.13 -15.15 -0.22
N ASN A 111 13.54 -15.79 -1.21
CA ASN A 111 12.76 -17.01 -1.01
C ASN A 111 13.71 -18.15 -0.59
N SER A 112 13.44 -18.78 0.55
CA SER A 112 14.26 -19.87 1.10
C SER A 112 14.31 -21.12 0.21
N GLU A 113 13.25 -21.40 -0.55
CA GLU A 113 13.10 -22.58 -1.39
C GLU A 113 13.63 -22.36 -2.81
N THR A 114 13.29 -21.22 -3.44
CA THR A 114 13.67 -20.95 -4.84
C THR A 114 14.98 -20.19 -4.97
N GLY A 115 15.42 -19.51 -3.92
CA GLY A 115 16.57 -18.60 -3.96
C GLY A 115 16.31 -17.29 -4.69
N GLU A 116 15.07 -17.03 -5.12
CA GLU A 116 14.70 -15.82 -5.85
C GLU A 116 14.54 -14.60 -4.91
N PRO A 117 14.87 -13.39 -5.38
CA PRO A 117 14.64 -12.17 -4.62
C PRO A 117 13.14 -11.89 -4.44
N LEU A 118 12.76 -11.46 -3.23
CA LEU A 118 11.38 -11.12 -2.92
C LEU A 118 11.14 -9.63 -3.15
N LYS A 119 10.55 -9.29 -4.30
CA LYS A 119 10.14 -7.93 -4.66
C LYS A 119 8.86 -7.50 -3.95
N GLY A 120 8.84 -6.30 -3.40
CA GLY A 120 7.63 -5.69 -2.81
C GLY A 120 7.25 -6.27 -1.43
N ALA A 121 8.15 -6.99 -0.77
CA ALA A 121 7.98 -7.36 0.63
C ALA A 121 7.95 -6.10 1.50
N SER A 122 7.10 -6.09 2.52
CA SER A 122 6.90 -4.97 3.42
C SER A 122 7.80 -5.10 4.64
N ILE A 123 8.54 -4.04 4.95
CA ILE A 123 9.40 -3.95 6.12
C ILE A 123 8.86 -2.84 7.00
N LYS A 124 8.30 -3.22 8.15
CA LYS A 124 7.66 -2.31 9.09
C LYS A 124 8.49 -2.18 10.37
N LYS A 125 8.85 -0.96 10.73
CA LYS A 125 9.47 -0.65 12.02
C LYS A 125 8.43 -0.72 13.14
N ARG A 126 8.76 -1.37 14.26
CA ARG A 126 7.82 -1.59 15.36
C ARG A 126 7.54 -0.31 16.15
N SER A 127 8.55 0.51 16.45
CA SER A 127 8.40 1.70 17.30
C SER A 127 7.45 2.77 16.75
N ASN A 128 7.56 3.10 15.46
CA ASN A 128 6.84 4.23 14.86
C ASN A 128 5.95 3.84 13.67
N GLY A 129 5.92 2.55 13.31
CA GLY A 129 5.13 2.06 12.19
C GLY A 129 5.62 2.50 10.82
N SER A 130 6.82 3.08 10.68
CA SER A 130 7.40 3.41 9.38
C SER A 130 7.53 2.15 8.53
N ILE A 131 7.12 2.23 7.26
CA ILE A 131 7.17 1.11 6.32
C ILE A 131 8.09 1.48 5.16
N THR A 132 8.90 0.52 4.75
CA THR A 132 9.62 0.52 3.46
C THR A 132 9.31 -0.78 2.72
N VAL A 133 9.62 -0.84 1.43
CA VAL A 133 9.38 -2.01 0.58
C VAL A 133 10.67 -2.45 -0.08
N SER A 134 10.80 -3.75 -0.34
CA SER A 134 11.93 -4.27 -1.11
C SER A 134 11.80 -4.00 -2.61
N ASP A 135 12.93 -3.80 -3.26
CA ASP A 135 13.05 -3.58 -4.70
C ASP A 135 13.01 -4.89 -5.52
N ASP A 136 13.23 -4.77 -6.82
CA ASP A 136 13.21 -5.87 -7.79
C ASP A 136 14.29 -6.94 -7.54
N GLN A 137 15.32 -6.63 -6.75
CA GLN A 137 16.40 -7.53 -6.36
C GLN A 137 16.28 -7.95 -4.88
N GLY A 138 15.16 -7.63 -4.25
CA GLY A 138 14.85 -7.98 -2.86
C GLY A 138 15.55 -7.09 -1.83
N TYR A 139 16.26 -6.04 -2.24
CA TYR A 139 16.92 -5.14 -1.31
C TYR A 139 15.95 -4.13 -0.72
N PHE A 140 16.13 -3.80 0.54
CA PHE A 140 15.45 -2.67 1.17
C PHE A 140 16.45 -1.79 1.93
N TYR A 141 16.08 -0.52 2.07
CA TYR A 141 16.81 0.48 2.83
C TYR A 141 15.85 1.16 3.78
N LEU A 142 16.17 1.15 5.07
CA LEU A 142 15.37 1.80 6.10
C LEU A 142 16.20 2.89 6.79
N PRO A 143 15.84 4.17 6.64
CA PRO A 143 16.53 5.26 7.32
C PRO A 143 16.28 5.19 8.82
N LEU A 144 17.35 5.24 9.62
CA LEU A 144 17.29 5.36 11.07
C LEU A 144 17.69 6.77 11.48
N LYS A 145 16.98 7.32 12.47
CA LYS A 145 17.31 8.61 13.06
C LYS A 145 18.30 8.49 14.22
N ASN A 146 18.40 7.31 14.85
CA ASN A 146 19.26 7.00 16.00
C ASN A 146 19.63 5.50 16.02
N LYS A 147 20.66 5.11 16.79
CA LYS A 147 20.90 3.71 17.21
C LYS A 147 19.82 3.30 18.21
N GLU A 148 18.65 2.94 17.70
CA GLU A 148 17.50 2.50 18.50
C GLU A 148 17.59 0.98 18.73
N GLU A 149 17.36 0.54 19.96
CA GLU A 149 17.00 -0.85 20.25
C GLU A 149 15.54 -1.06 19.81
N ASP A 150 15.37 -1.45 18.55
CA ASP A 150 14.06 -1.66 17.94
C ASP A 150 14.10 -2.87 16.99
N SER A 151 12.93 -3.36 16.58
CA SER A 151 12.80 -4.46 15.64
C SER A 151 12.02 -4.05 14.39
N ILE A 152 12.29 -4.75 13.30
CA ILE A 152 11.53 -4.68 12.06
C ILE A 152 10.74 -5.98 11.88
N THR A 153 9.51 -5.84 11.42
CA THR A 153 8.65 -6.93 10.99
C THR A 153 8.67 -6.97 9.47
N ILE A 154 9.05 -8.10 8.88
CA ILE A 154 9.13 -8.30 7.44
C ILE A 154 8.02 -9.25 7.03
N SER A 155 7.13 -8.82 6.14
CA SER A 155 6.00 -9.61 5.66
C SER A 155 5.88 -9.56 4.14
N PHE A 156 5.45 -10.67 3.55
CA PHE A 156 5.17 -10.78 2.12
C PHE A 156 4.00 -11.75 1.91
N LEU A 157 3.17 -11.50 0.91
CA LEU A 157 1.94 -12.27 0.69
C LEU A 157 2.28 -13.74 0.41
N GLY A 158 1.70 -14.64 1.20
CA GLY A 158 1.96 -16.08 1.09
C GLY A 158 3.25 -16.55 1.77
N TYR A 159 3.89 -15.74 2.63
CA TYR A 159 5.10 -16.09 3.36
C TYR A 159 4.93 -15.88 4.86
N TYR A 160 5.68 -16.62 5.66
CA TYR A 160 5.76 -16.39 7.09
C TYR A 160 6.41 -15.03 7.38
N THR A 161 5.80 -14.29 8.30
CA THR A 161 6.37 -13.02 8.79
C THR A 161 7.55 -13.30 9.71
N ILE A 162 8.64 -12.58 9.51
CA ILE A 162 9.82 -12.66 10.39
C ILE A 162 10.02 -11.35 11.15
N GLU A 163 10.44 -11.44 12.40
CA GLU A 163 10.92 -10.29 13.17
C GLU A 163 12.46 -10.30 13.21
N GLN A 164 13.06 -9.15 12.92
CA GLN A 164 14.52 -8.99 12.90
C GLN A 164 14.89 -7.78 13.77
N SER A 165 15.85 -7.97 14.69
CA SER A 165 16.42 -6.88 15.46
C SER A 165 17.23 -5.94 14.56
N ILE A 166 17.05 -4.63 14.72
CA ILE A 166 17.81 -3.60 13.98
C ILE A 166 19.30 -3.65 14.35
N SER A 167 19.65 -4.07 15.58
CA SER A 167 21.04 -4.16 16.04
C SER A 167 21.90 -5.17 15.27
N GLU A 168 21.27 -6.13 14.59
CA GLU A 168 21.96 -7.14 13.77
C GLU A 168 22.10 -6.73 12.30
N LEU A 169 21.60 -5.54 11.93
CA LEU A 169 21.62 -5.03 10.57
C LEU A 169 22.64 -3.90 10.45
N SER A 170 23.31 -3.83 9.30
CA SER A 170 24.36 -2.86 9.02
C SER A 170 23.97 -1.98 7.82
N ALA A 171 24.58 -0.80 7.77
CA ALA A 171 24.54 0.08 6.60
C ALA A 171 25.48 -0.42 5.47
N GLU A 172 26.58 -1.06 5.85
CA GLU A 172 27.70 -1.38 4.95
C GLU A 172 27.54 -2.76 4.30
N GLN A 173 26.94 -3.70 5.02
CA GLN A 173 26.72 -5.07 4.55
C GLN A 173 25.26 -5.46 4.74
N CYS A 174 24.51 -5.46 3.64
CA CYS A 174 23.11 -5.85 3.65
C CYS A 174 22.98 -7.35 3.93
N LYS A 175 22.46 -7.70 5.10
CA LYS A 175 22.24 -9.09 5.53
C LYS A 175 21.20 -9.74 4.62
N LYS A 176 21.50 -10.94 4.12
CA LYS A 176 20.52 -11.78 3.43
C LYS A 176 19.60 -12.42 4.46
N MET A 177 18.30 -12.34 4.23
CA MET A 177 17.26 -12.94 5.07
C MET A 177 16.34 -13.76 4.19
N TYR A 178 16.03 -14.97 4.65
CA TYR A 178 15.27 -15.95 3.89
C TYR A 178 13.88 -16.08 4.48
N LEU A 179 12.85 -15.95 3.63
CA LEU A 179 11.46 -16.16 4.02
C LEU A 179 10.98 -17.49 3.46
N ASN A 180 10.25 -18.24 4.30
CA ASN A 180 9.61 -19.49 3.90
C ASN A 180 8.19 -19.22 3.45
N GLN A 181 7.77 -19.90 2.38
CA GLN A 181 6.40 -19.81 1.89
C GLN A 181 5.44 -20.44 2.91
N GLN A 182 4.35 -19.76 3.18
CA GLN A 182 3.25 -20.25 4.01
C GLN A 182 2.18 -20.82 3.07
N ASN A 183 2.26 -22.13 2.84
CA ASN A 183 1.20 -22.86 2.14
C ASN A 183 0.02 -23.03 3.08
N GLN A 184 -1.09 -22.34 2.80
CA GLN A 184 -2.31 -22.46 3.56
C GLN A 184 -3.28 -23.34 2.77
N GLU A 185 -3.53 -24.55 3.26
CA GLU A 185 -4.55 -25.43 2.69
C GLU A 185 -5.93 -24.88 3.09
N LEU A 186 -6.81 -24.73 2.10
CA LEU A 186 -8.19 -24.34 2.33
C LEU A 186 -8.97 -25.56 2.82
N GLU A 187 -9.85 -25.34 3.80
CA GLU A 187 -10.80 -26.37 4.23
C GLU A 187 -11.76 -26.73 3.07
N GLU A 188 -12.06 -28.02 2.94
CA GLU A 188 -13.01 -28.50 1.94
C GLU A 188 -14.42 -27.98 2.25
N VAL A 189 -15.03 -27.27 1.29
CA VAL A 189 -16.43 -26.86 1.39
C VAL A 189 -17.32 -27.96 0.83
N VAL A 190 -17.91 -28.77 1.71
CA VAL A 190 -18.84 -29.83 1.32
C VAL A 190 -20.25 -29.25 1.15
N ILE A 191 -20.68 -29.06 -0.10
CA ILE A 191 -22.07 -28.65 -0.42
C ILE A 191 -22.97 -29.88 -0.34
N GLN A 192 -23.68 -30.03 0.79
CA GLN A 192 -24.58 -31.18 1.02
C GLN A 192 -25.95 -31.02 0.33
N GLU A 193 -26.40 -29.77 0.12
CA GLU A 193 -27.69 -29.46 -0.51
C GLU A 193 -27.47 -28.76 -1.85
N TYR A 194 -27.46 -29.54 -2.93
CA TYR A 194 -27.26 -29.02 -4.29
C TYR A 194 -28.55 -28.47 -4.92
N ILE A 195 -29.71 -28.73 -4.31
CA ILE A 195 -31.01 -28.34 -4.84
C ILE A 195 -31.85 -27.82 -3.67
N THR A 196 -32.55 -26.71 -3.88
CA THR A 196 -33.40 -26.05 -2.89
C THR A 196 -34.36 -27.03 -2.19
N LYS A 197 -34.86 -26.67 -1.01
CA LYS A 197 -35.89 -27.46 -0.30
C LYS A 197 -37.02 -27.88 -1.26
N GLY A 198 -37.40 -29.15 -1.23
CA GLY A 198 -38.49 -29.72 -2.03
C GLY A 198 -38.06 -30.53 -3.26
N PHE A 199 -36.78 -30.50 -3.62
CA PHE A 199 -36.20 -31.41 -4.61
C PHE A 199 -35.45 -32.56 -3.94
N SER A 200 -35.51 -33.75 -4.54
CA SER A 200 -34.81 -34.94 -4.09
C SER A 200 -34.23 -35.68 -5.29
N LYS A 201 -33.06 -36.31 -5.12
CA LYS A 201 -32.42 -37.10 -6.19
C LYS A 201 -32.72 -38.58 -5.97
N GLU A 202 -33.30 -39.23 -6.97
CA GLU A 202 -33.47 -40.68 -6.99
C GLU A 202 -32.09 -41.36 -7.08
N ARG A 203 -31.77 -42.27 -6.15
CA ARG A 203 -30.46 -42.94 -6.12
C ARG A 203 -30.24 -43.89 -7.30
N SER A 204 -31.30 -44.55 -7.78
CA SER A 204 -31.21 -45.57 -8.83
C SER A 204 -31.00 -44.99 -10.22
N SER A 205 -31.76 -43.94 -10.59
CA SER A 205 -31.70 -43.35 -11.94
C SER A 205 -30.96 -42.01 -12.00
N GLY A 206 -30.71 -41.37 -10.85
CA GLY A 206 -30.22 -40.00 -10.79
C GLY A 206 -31.25 -38.94 -11.22
N ALA A 207 -32.50 -39.34 -11.47
CA ALA A 207 -33.61 -38.43 -11.74
C ALA A 207 -33.86 -37.51 -10.54
N VAL A 208 -34.40 -36.33 -10.81
CA VAL A 208 -34.82 -35.41 -9.76
C VAL A 208 -36.33 -35.55 -9.58
N LEU A 209 -36.76 -35.79 -8.34
CA LEU A 209 -38.17 -35.77 -7.96
C LEU A 209 -38.46 -34.54 -7.12
N PHE A 210 -39.58 -33.89 -7.40
CA PHE A 210 -40.11 -32.84 -6.54
C PHE A 210 -41.63 -32.85 -6.51
N ASN A 211 -42.18 -32.31 -5.45
CA ASN A 211 -43.61 -32.06 -5.33
C ASN A 211 -43.82 -30.54 -5.50
N PRO A 212 -44.50 -30.08 -6.58
CA PRO A 212 -44.72 -28.67 -6.84
C PRO A 212 -45.42 -27.94 -5.69
N SER A 213 -46.37 -28.57 -4.99
CA SER A 213 -47.06 -27.98 -3.84
C SER A 213 -46.17 -27.75 -2.61
N LYS A 214 -45.00 -28.41 -2.55
CA LYS A 214 -44.00 -28.27 -1.47
C LYS A 214 -42.82 -27.36 -1.83
N LEU A 215 -42.75 -26.86 -3.06
CA LEU A 215 -41.75 -25.90 -3.46
C LEU A 215 -42.08 -24.53 -2.87
N SER A 216 -41.10 -23.89 -2.24
CA SER A 216 -41.20 -22.46 -1.91
C SER A 216 -41.26 -21.65 -3.21
N LEU A 217 -41.92 -20.49 -3.18
CA LEU A 217 -41.92 -19.55 -4.30
C LEU A 217 -40.49 -19.30 -4.78
N LEU A 218 -40.22 -19.63 -6.04
CA LEU A 218 -38.92 -19.42 -6.64
C LEU A 218 -38.77 -17.92 -6.96
N PRO A 219 -37.56 -17.35 -6.88
CA PRO A 219 -37.33 -15.96 -7.25
C PRO A 219 -37.90 -15.67 -8.65
N ARG A 220 -38.54 -14.51 -8.82
CA ARG A 220 -39.18 -14.03 -10.07
C ARG A 220 -40.50 -14.71 -10.45
N LEU A 221 -40.99 -15.69 -9.71
CA LEU A 221 -42.32 -16.27 -9.91
C LEU A 221 -43.31 -15.74 -8.87
N ILE A 222 -44.47 -15.26 -9.34
CA ILE A 222 -45.58 -14.84 -8.48
C ILE A 222 -46.38 -16.07 -8.02
N GLU A 223 -46.44 -17.11 -8.87
CA GLU A 223 -47.09 -18.39 -8.60
C GLU A 223 -46.14 -19.56 -8.94
N PRO A 224 -46.24 -20.71 -8.25
CA PRO A 224 -45.48 -21.89 -8.63
C PRO A 224 -45.78 -22.30 -10.08
N ASP A 225 -44.76 -22.69 -10.83
CA ASP A 225 -44.93 -23.22 -12.19
C ASP A 225 -44.02 -24.44 -12.37
N ILE A 226 -44.57 -25.53 -12.91
CA ILE A 226 -43.88 -26.81 -12.97
C ILE A 226 -42.66 -26.74 -13.89
N LEU A 227 -42.83 -26.30 -15.14
CA LEU A 227 -41.72 -26.32 -16.10
C LEU A 227 -40.69 -25.23 -15.80
N LYS A 228 -41.10 -24.08 -15.26
CA LYS A 228 -40.18 -23.07 -14.73
C LYS A 228 -39.38 -23.59 -13.53
N SER A 229 -39.99 -24.39 -12.66
CA SER A 229 -39.26 -25.06 -11.56
C SER A 229 -38.22 -26.04 -12.09
N VAL A 230 -38.51 -26.75 -13.19
CA VAL A 230 -37.55 -27.63 -13.86
C VAL A 230 -36.33 -26.87 -14.39
N GLN A 231 -36.47 -25.61 -14.81
CA GLN A 231 -35.35 -24.76 -15.29
C GLN A 231 -34.33 -24.40 -14.20
N PHE A 232 -34.65 -24.59 -12.91
CA PHE A 232 -33.67 -24.43 -11.82
C PHE A 232 -32.79 -25.66 -11.65
N LEU A 233 -33.09 -26.76 -12.34
CA LEU A 233 -32.24 -27.95 -12.32
C LEU A 233 -31.02 -27.73 -13.22
N PRO A 234 -29.81 -28.03 -12.74
CA PRO A 234 -28.60 -27.80 -13.50
C PRO A 234 -28.58 -28.62 -14.79
N GLY A 235 -28.14 -27.99 -15.88
CA GLY A 235 -28.16 -28.57 -17.22
C GLY A 235 -29.55 -28.60 -17.87
N ILE A 236 -30.52 -27.87 -17.33
CA ILE A 236 -31.77 -27.53 -18.02
C ILE A 236 -31.85 -26.01 -18.14
N GLU A 237 -31.93 -25.52 -19.37
CA GLU A 237 -31.96 -24.09 -19.65
C GLU A 237 -33.12 -23.74 -20.58
N SER A 238 -33.51 -22.46 -20.60
CA SER A 238 -34.42 -21.91 -21.61
C SER A 238 -33.83 -20.62 -22.14
N THR A 239 -33.47 -20.59 -23.42
CA THR A 239 -32.84 -19.42 -24.05
C THR A 239 -33.82 -18.30 -24.36
N THR A 240 -35.12 -18.57 -24.32
CA THR A 240 -36.21 -17.66 -24.73
C THR A 240 -37.12 -17.26 -23.58
N GLU A 241 -36.77 -17.66 -22.34
CA GLU A 241 -37.62 -17.53 -21.16
C GLU A 241 -39.00 -18.19 -21.28
N LYS A 242 -39.22 -19.09 -22.23
CA LYS A 242 -40.45 -19.89 -22.31
C LYS A 242 -40.39 -21.06 -21.34
N ALA A 243 -41.50 -21.34 -20.67
CA ALA A 243 -41.63 -22.47 -19.74
C ALA A 243 -41.43 -23.82 -20.46
N SER A 244 -42.05 -24.00 -21.64
CA SER A 244 -42.02 -25.26 -22.40
C SER A 244 -40.75 -25.47 -23.24
N GLU A 245 -39.97 -24.42 -23.50
CA GLU A 245 -38.75 -24.50 -24.31
C GLU A 245 -37.54 -24.86 -23.43
N LEU A 246 -37.42 -26.15 -23.13
CA LEU A 246 -36.38 -26.70 -22.25
C LEU A 246 -35.22 -27.30 -23.06
N PHE A 247 -34.01 -26.81 -22.88
CA PHE A 247 -32.78 -27.39 -23.44
C PHE A 247 -32.09 -28.20 -22.36
N ILE A 248 -32.12 -29.53 -22.48
CA ILE A 248 -31.55 -30.44 -21.49
C ILE A 248 -30.20 -30.95 -21.99
N ARG A 249 -29.11 -30.54 -21.35
CA ARG A 249 -27.72 -30.95 -21.67
C ARG A 249 -27.35 -30.84 -23.16
N GLY A 250 -27.79 -29.76 -23.81
CA GLY A 250 -27.52 -29.50 -25.22
C GLY A 250 -28.48 -30.17 -26.21
N SER A 251 -29.48 -30.91 -25.72
CA SER A 251 -30.62 -31.39 -26.54
C SER A 251 -31.49 -30.22 -26.98
N ASN A 252 -32.07 -30.32 -28.18
CA ASN A 252 -33.09 -29.37 -28.63
C ASN A 252 -34.38 -29.53 -27.81
N SER A 253 -35.17 -28.46 -27.73
CA SER A 253 -36.40 -28.43 -26.94
C SER A 253 -37.51 -29.37 -27.45
N ASP A 254 -37.51 -29.66 -28.75
CA ASP A 254 -38.43 -30.59 -29.43
C ASP A 254 -38.11 -32.08 -29.18
N GLN A 255 -36.95 -32.39 -28.60
CA GLN A 255 -36.51 -33.75 -28.31
C GLN A 255 -36.93 -34.23 -26.91
N ASN A 256 -37.53 -33.36 -26.10
CA ASN A 256 -37.99 -33.73 -24.77
C ASN A 256 -39.27 -34.58 -24.83
N LEU A 257 -39.34 -35.62 -24.01
CA LEU A 257 -40.56 -36.39 -23.78
C LEU A 257 -41.25 -35.89 -22.51
N VAL A 258 -42.44 -35.33 -22.66
CA VAL A 258 -43.29 -34.93 -21.53
C VAL A 258 -44.45 -35.91 -21.40
N LEU A 259 -44.59 -36.52 -20.23
CA LEU A 259 -45.66 -37.46 -19.91
C LEU A 259 -46.52 -36.91 -18.76
N TRP A 260 -47.84 -37.00 -18.91
CA TRP A 260 -48.81 -36.78 -17.84
C TRP A 260 -49.53 -38.10 -17.59
N ASP A 261 -49.34 -38.70 -16.41
CA ASP A 261 -49.85 -40.03 -16.06
C ASP A 261 -49.53 -41.10 -17.13
N GLY A 262 -48.33 -41.05 -17.70
CA GLY A 262 -47.86 -41.96 -18.75
C GLY A 262 -48.33 -41.61 -20.17
N ILE A 263 -49.17 -40.59 -20.34
CA ILE A 263 -49.68 -40.14 -21.64
C ILE A 263 -48.80 -39.03 -22.18
N LYS A 264 -48.37 -39.16 -23.44
CA LYS A 264 -47.53 -38.15 -24.10
C LYS A 264 -48.27 -36.83 -24.30
N VAL A 265 -47.68 -35.75 -23.82
CA VAL A 265 -48.15 -34.38 -24.01
C VAL A 265 -47.26 -33.69 -25.05
N TYR A 266 -47.86 -33.27 -26.17
CA TYR A 266 -47.13 -32.62 -27.27
C TYR A 266 -46.95 -31.12 -27.05
N ASN A 267 -47.94 -30.46 -26.43
CA ASN A 267 -47.86 -29.05 -26.10
C ASN A 267 -47.97 -28.88 -24.59
N SER A 268 -46.84 -28.54 -23.96
CA SER A 268 -46.71 -28.41 -22.52
C SER A 268 -46.74 -26.96 -22.04
N GLY A 269 -46.89 -25.99 -22.95
CA GLY A 269 -46.96 -24.55 -22.68
C GLY A 269 -48.37 -23.96 -22.81
N HIS A 270 -48.67 -22.97 -21.96
CA HIS A 270 -49.87 -22.15 -21.99
C HIS A 270 -49.48 -20.66 -22.03
N PHE A 271 -50.39 -19.81 -22.52
CA PHE A 271 -50.18 -18.36 -22.60
C PHE A 271 -48.86 -17.99 -23.31
N PHE A 272 -48.78 -18.31 -24.61
CA PHE A 272 -47.58 -18.12 -25.45
C PHE A 272 -46.32 -18.79 -24.88
N ASP A 273 -46.48 -19.97 -24.29
CA ASP A 273 -45.43 -20.76 -23.66
C ASP A 273 -44.78 -20.11 -22.42
N LEU A 274 -45.31 -19.02 -21.89
CA LEU A 274 -44.75 -18.38 -20.69
C LEU A 274 -45.03 -19.18 -19.41
N LEU A 275 -46.09 -19.98 -19.41
CA LEU A 275 -46.53 -20.83 -18.30
C LEU A 275 -46.62 -22.28 -18.75
N SER A 276 -46.51 -23.21 -17.81
CA SER A 276 -46.80 -24.62 -18.04
C SER A 276 -48.31 -24.87 -18.08
N VAL A 277 -48.73 -25.88 -18.86
CA VAL A 277 -50.13 -26.35 -18.86
C VAL A 277 -50.51 -27.12 -17.58
N PHE A 278 -49.54 -27.41 -16.72
CA PHE A 278 -49.69 -28.28 -15.57
C PHE A 278 -49.99 -27.47 -14.32
N ASN A 279 -51.09 -27.81 -13.64
CA ASN A 279 -51.45 -27.12 -12.41
C ASN A 279 -50.59 -27.63 -11.23
N PRO A 280 -49.77 -26.76 -10.60
CA PRO A 280 -48.87 -27.15 -9.51
C PRO A 280 -49.60 -27.60 -8.23
N TYR A 281 -50.86 -27.20 -8.04
CA TYR A 281 -51.63 -27.48 -6.83
C TYR A 281 -52.30 -28.87 -6.84
N VAL A 282 -52.45 -29.47 -8.02
CA VAL A 282 -53.03 -30.83 -8.18
C VAL A 282 -51.97 -31.87 -8.56
N THR A 283 -50.76 -31.43 -8.91
CA THR A 283 -49.67 -32.33 -9.30
C THR A 283 -48.96 -32.83 -8.04
N GLU A 284 -49.04 -34.13 -7.77
CA GLU A 284 -48.44 -34.72 -6.57
C GLU A 284 -46.92 -34.90 -6.67
N SER A 285 -46.42 -35.21 -7.86
CA SER A 285 -45.02 -35.54 -8.09
C SER A 285 -44.60 -35.24 -9.53
N VAL A 286 -43.40 -34.70 -9.68
CA VAL A 286 -42.74 -34.48 -10.97
C VAL A 286 -41.40 -35.21 -10.93
N LYS A 287 -41.15 -36.06 -11.93
CA LYS A 287 -39.89 -36.78 -12.12
C LYS A 287 -39.19 -36.24 -13.37
N VAL A 288 -37.98 -35.73 -13.21
CA VAL A 288 -37.16 -35.19 -14.29
C VAL A 288 -35.92 -36.06 -14.49
N SER A 289 -35.86 -36.69 -15.65
CA SER A 289 -34.69 -37.46 -16.11
C SER A 289 -33.92 -36.64 -17.16
N ARG A 290 -32.62 -36.42 -16.92
CA ARG A 290 -31.71 -35.66 -17.82
C ARG A 290 -30.77 -36.56 -18.63
N SER A 291 -30.93 -37.87 -18.49
CA SER A 291 -30.21 -38.93 -19.21
C SER A 291 -31.24 -39.86 -19.82
N PHE A 292 -30.78 -40.88 -20.57
CA PHE A 292 -31.63 -41.93 -21.11
C PHE A 292 -32.61 -42.45 -20.05
N ALA A 293 -33.91 -42.33 -20.33
CA ALA A 293 -34.97 -42.94 -19.53
C ALA A 293 -35.13 -44.40 -20.01
N ALA A 294 -34.81 -45.34 -19.13
CA ALA A 294 -35.17 -46.74 -19.30
C ALA A 294 -36.59 -46.99 -18.76
#